data_AF-A0A397CCZ0-F1
#
_entry.id   AF-A0A397CCZ0-F1
#
_cell.length_a   1.000
_cell.length_b   1.000
_cell.length_c   1.000
_cell.angle_alpha   90.00
_cell.angle_beta   90.00
_cell.angle_gamma   90.00
#
_symmetry.space_group_name_H-M   'P 1'
#
loop_
_entity.id
_entity.type
_entity.pdbx_description
1 polymer ?
#
loop_
_entity_poly.entity_id
_entity_poly.type
_entity_poly.pdbx_seq_one_letter_code
_entity_poly.pdbx_strand_id
1 'polypeptide(L)'
;RTHVTLPFFALHGMASDWMVRILFLFAKTHEDIGYSQGMHEILAPLLYVFGTDVDLAWSQHAEADAFAAFECIMHLLAPLHLTSKHQPTRTGVQVQMARLHTLLRQHDATVWLQLNSLGVHPEYYSFRWYITLLAHELEMNDTLRLWDALLADSKRFAFVHYVCVALILSHRHALLDRQADFGTCLTALQSKPTVGIEALLAKANQLREVDRRADLARVGRSTGGIGLSNK
;
A
#
# COMPACT_ATOMS: atom_id res chain seq x y z
N ARG A 1 -16.22 -8.38 9.33
CA ARG A 1 -15.60 -8.03 10.64
C ARG A 1 -14.55 -6.97 10.37
N THR A 2 -14.97 -5.75 10.07
CA THR A 2 -14.09 -4.67 9.60
C THR A 2 -14.04 -3.62 10.69
N HIS A 3 -12.86 -3.34 11.26
CA HIS A 3 -12.65 -2.33 12.33
C HIS A 3 -13.73 -2.29 13.43
N VAL A 4 -14.19 -3.44 13.92
CA VAL A 4 -15.31 -3.54 14.89
C VAL A 4 -15.06 -2.85 16.23
N THR A 5 -13.82 -2.44 16.51
CA THR A 5 -13.43 -1.66 17.68
C THR A 5 -13.80 -0.17 17.55
N LEU A 6 -14.01 0.32 16.34
CA LEU A 6 -14.53 1.66 16.09
C LEU A 6 -16.06 1.62 16.21
N PRO A 7 -16.68 2.49 17.04
CA PRO A 7 -18.14 2.53 17.20
C PRO A 7 -18.90 2.67 15.88
N PHE A 8 -18.31 3.38 14.91
CA PHE A 8 -18.86 3.56 13.57
C PHE A 8 -19.08 2.22 12.82
N PHE A 9 -18.21 1.23 13.01
CA PHE A 9 -18.31 -0.10 12.39
C PHE A 9 -18.86 -1.17 13.34
N ALA A 10 -19.64 -0.76 14.34
CA ALA A 10 -20.33 -1.70 15.22
C ALA A 10 -21.17 -2.70 14.40
N LEU A 11 -21.21 -3.95 14.86
CA LEU A 11 -21.98 -5.01 14.24
C LEU A 11 -23.47 -4.63 14.15
N HIS A 12 -24.06 -4.80 12.97
CA HIS A 12 -25.45 -4.39 12.64
C HIS A 12 -25.69 -2.86 12.70
N GLY A 13 -24.62 -2.06 12.66
CA GLY A 13 -24.72 -0.61 12.48
C GLY A 13 -24.86 -0.22 11.00
N MET A 14 -25.28 1.02 10.77
CA MET A 14 -25.50 1.61 9.45
C MET A 14 -24.32 1.42 8.48
N ALA A 15 -23.09 1.61 8.96
CA ALA A 15 -21.88 1.44 8.14
C ALA A 15 -21.69 -0.01 7.66
N SER A 16 -22.12 -1.01 8.43
CA SER A 16 -22.07 -2.41 8.01
C SER A 16 -23.02 -2.67 6.85
N ASP A 17 -24.22 -2.10 6.89
CA ASP A 17 -25.21 -2.24 5.83
C ASP A 17 -24.76 -1.53 4.54
N TRP A 18 -24.20 -0.32 4.68
CA TRP A 18 -23.57 0.42 3.58
C TRP A 18 -22.47 -0.40 2.92
N MET A 19 -21.57 -0.96 3.72
CA MET A 19 -20.46 -1.77 3.23
C MET A 19 -20.94 -2.96 2.41
N VAL A 20 -21.96 -3.70 2.87
CA VAL A 20 -22.53 -4.84 2.14
C VAL A 20 -23.14 -4.40 0.81
N ARG A 21 -23.94 -3.31 0.80
CA ARG A 21 -24.60 -2.83 -0.42
C ARG A 21 -23.61 -2.32 -1.46
N ILE A 22 -22.65 -1.50 -1.04
CA ILE A 22 -21.61 -0.95 -1.93
C ILE A 22 -20.80 -2.08 -2.55
N LEU A 23 -20.30 -3.03 -1.75
CA LEU A 23 -19.48 -4.14 -2.27
C LEU A 23 -20.29 -5.07 -3.18
N PHE A 24 -21.56 -5.32 -2.86
CA PHE A 24 -22.45 -6.10 -3.71
C PHE A 24 -22.71 -5.39 -5.05
N LEU A 25 -23.02 -4.09 -5.02
CA LEU A 25 -23.28 -3.29 -6.22
C LEU A 25 -22.03 -3.22 -7.09
N PHE A 26 -20.86 -2.97 -6.50
CA PHE A 26 -19.58 -2.96 -7.22
C PHE A 26 -19.35 -4.31 -7.93
N ALA A 27 -19.47 -5.43 -7.21
CA ALA A 27 -19.26 -6.76 -7.78
C ALA A 27 -20.23 -7.11 -8.91
N LYS A 28 -21.44 -6.54 -8.91
CA LYS A 28 -22.44 -6.72 -9.97
C LYS A 28 -22.23 -5.81 -11.17
N THR A 29 -21.67 -4.63 -10.97
CA THR A 29 -21.43 -3.65 -12.03
C THR A 29 -20.06 -3.84 -12.71
N HIS A 30 -19.12 -4.48 -12.02
CA HIS A 30 -17.75 -4.74 -12.48
C HIS A 30 -17.46 -6.24 -12.43
N GLU A 31 -18.17 -7.03 -13.25
CA GLU A 31 -18.08 -8.51 -13.21
C GLU A 31 -16.68 -9.05 -13.55
N ASP A 32 -15.86 -8.27 -14.25
CA ASP A 32 -14.47 -8.62 -14.57
C ASP A 32 -13.56 -8.62 -13.34
N ILE A 33 -13.81 -7.71 -12.39
CA ILE A 33 -13.08 -7.62 -11.11
C ILE A 33 -13.80 -8.43 -10.02
N GLY A 34 -15.12 -8.32 -9.96
CA GLY A 34 -15.97 -8.90 -8.92
C GLY A 34 -15.65 -8.42 -7.51
N TYR A 35 -16.05 -9.20 -6.51
CA TYR A 35 -15.62 -8.99 -5.12
C TYR A 35 -14.42 -9.88 -4.80
N SER A 36 -13.38 -9.27 -4.22
CA SER A 36 -12.21 -9.98 -3.68
C SER A 36 -12.04 -9.66 -2.19
N GLN A 37 -11.64 -10.67 -1.42
CA GLN A 37 -11.33 -10.48 0.00
C GLN A 37 -10.22 -9.43 0.16
N GLY A 38 -10.47 -8.43 1.01
CA GLY A 38 -9.61 -7.24 1.19
C GLY A 38 -10.28 -5.95 0.71
N MET A 39 -11.20 -6.00 -0.26
CA MET A 39 -11.89 -4.79 -0.76
C MET A 39 -12.69 -4.05 0.32
N HIS A 40 -13.22 -4.77 1.30
CA HIS A 40 -13.91 -4.16 2.44
C HIS A 40 -12.98 -3.30 3.31
N GLU A 41 -11.68 -3.57 3.31
CA GLU A 41 -10.68 -2.79 4.04
C GLU A 41 -10.30 -1.52 3.29
N ILE A 42 -10.41 -1.50 1.96
CA ILE A 42 -10.30 -0.28 1.14
C ILE A 42 -11.54 0.59 1.34
N LEU A 43 -12.73 -0.02 1.39
CA LEU A 43 -13.98 0.74 1.53
C LEU A 43 -14.12 1.37 2.93
N ALA A 44 -13.57 0.74 3.98
CA ALA A 44 -13.75 1.22 5.34
C ALA A 44 -13.21 2.65 5.58
N PRO A 45 -11.97 3.03 5.21
CA PRO A 45 -11.50 4.40 5.32
C PRO A 45 -12.40 5.43 4.64
N LEU A 46 -12.92 5.10 3.45
CA LEU A 46 -13.82 6.00 2.70
C LEU A 46 -15.14 6.19 3.42
N LEU A 47 -15.77 5.10 3.85
CA LEU A 47 -17.02 5.16 4.62
C LEU A 47 -16.83 5.93 5.93
N TYR A 48 -15.68 5.75 6.58
CA TYR A 48 -15.37 6.46 7.82
C TYR A 48 -15.27 7.97 7.58
N VAL A 49 -14.51 8.40 6.56
CA VAL A 49 -14.37 9.83 6.23
C VAL A 49 -15.71 10.46 5.89
N PHE A 50 -16.44 9.90 4.92
CA PHE A 50 -17.69 10.51 4.48
C PHE A 50 -18.81 10.39 5.54
N GLY A 51 -18.87 9.27 6.26
CA GLY A 51 -19.91 9.02 7.25
C GLY A 51 -19.70 9.74 8.59
N THR A 52 -18.49 10.23 8.86
CA THR A 52 -18.18 11.01 10.08
C THR A 52 -17.95 12.49 9.79
N ASP A 53 -18.31 12.96 8.60
CA ASP A 53 -18.23 14.37 8.24
C ASP A 53 -19.03 15.24 9.23
N VAL A 54 -18.43 16.35 9.65
CA VAL A 54 -19.02 17.30 10.60
C VAL A 54 -20.21 18.04 9.99
N ASP A 55 -20.24 18.16 8.67
CA ASP A 55 -21.33 18.76 7.94
C ASP A 55 -22.37 17.69 7.55
N LEU A 56 -23.52 17.78 8.20
CA LEU A 56 -24.65 16.85 8.01
C LEU A 56 -25.18 16.85 6.57
N ALA A 57 -24.99 17.95 5.82
CA ALA A 57 -25.40 18.02 4.43
C ALA A 57 -24.56 17.10 3.52
N TRP A 58 -23.32 16.78 3.93
CA TRP A 58 -22.45 15.84 3.21
C TRP A 58 -22.61 14.43 3.74
N SER A 59 -22.64 14.23 5.07
CA SER A 59 -22.73 12.88 5.65
C SER A 59 -24.03 12.15 5.32
N GLN A 60 -25.13 12.85 4.98
CA GLN A 60 -26.35 12.23 4.45
C GLN A 60 -26.15 11.52 3.10
N HIS A 61 -25.13 11.89 2.32
CA HIS A 61 -24.78 11.30 1.03
C HIS A 61 -23.59 10.32 1.12
N ALA A 62 -23.11 10.05 2.34
CA ALA A 62 -21.87 9.29 2.57
C ALA A 62 -21.81 7.93 1.88
N GLU A 63 -22.93 7.19 1.79
CA GLU A 63 -22.96 5.89 1.11
C GLU A 63 -22.66 6.04 -0.39
N ALA A 64 -23.27 7.03 -1.04
CA ALA A 64 -23.08 7.28 -2.47
C ALA A 64 -21.67 7.82 -2.77
N ASP A 65 -21.19 8.76 -1.96
CA ASP A 65 -19.84 9.33 -2.10
C ASP A 65 -18.77 8.27 -1.85
N ALA A 66 -18.96 7.42 -0.84
CA ALA A 66 -18.08 6.29 -0.58
C ALA A 66 -18.07 5.29 -1.75
N PHE A 67 -19.22 5.00 -2.37
CA PHE A 67 -19.27 4.15 -3.57
C PHE A 67 -18.47 4.76 -4.72
N ALA A 68 -18.69 6.05 -5.04
CA ALA A 68 -17.99 6.72 -6.14
C ALA A 68 -16.48 6.78 -5.92
N ALA A 69 -16.05 7.11 -4.69
CA ALA A 69 -14.63 7.13 -4.33
C ALA A 69 -14.01 5.72 -4.36
N PHE A 70 -14.74 4.72 -3.86
CA PHE A 70 -14.30 3.32 -3.86
C PHE A 70 -14.13 2.81 -5.29
N GLU A 71 -15.09 3.08 -6.17
CA GLU A 71 -15.01 2.75 -7.58
C GLU A 71 -13.78 3.37 -8.24
N CYS A 72 -13.46 4.64 -7.96
CA CYS A 72 -12.25 5.29 -8.46
C CYS A 72 -10.96 4.58 -7.99
N ILE A 73 -10.88 4.21 -6.71
CA ILE A 73 -9.71 3.49 -6.18
C ILE A 73 -9.63 2.09 -6.79
N MET A 74 -10.74 1.38 -6.92
CA MET A 74 -10.75 0.04 -7.48
C MET A 74 -10.37 0.01 -8.96
N HIS A 75 -10.77 1.01 -9.74
CA HIS A 75 -10.29 1.18 -11.12
C HIS A 75 -8.77 1.34 -11.17
N LEU A 76 -8.19 2.12 -10.26
CA LEU A 76 -6.75 2.30 -10.16
C LEU A 76 -6.03 1.00 -9.74
N LEU A 77 -6.67 0.18 -8.91
CA LEU A 77 -6.13 -1.10 -8.42
C LEU A 77 -6.51 -2.30 -9.30
N ALA A 78 -7.33 -2.12 -10.33
CA ALA A 78 -7.79 -3.20 -11.20
C ALA A 78 -6.63 -4.05 -11.75
N PRO A 79 -5.48 -3.49 -12.17
CA PRO A 79 -4.35 -4.30 -12.64
C PRO A 79 -3.77 -5.25 -11.58
N LEU A 80 -3.99 -4.99 -10.28
CA LEU A 80 -3.53 -5.87 -9.20
C LEU A 80 -4.47 -7.08 -9.01
N HIS A 81 -5.76 -6.88 -9.28
CA HIS A 81 -6.82 -7.87 -9.08
C HIS A 81 -7.05 -8.74 -10.32
N LEU A 82 -6.80 -8.17 -11.50
CA LEU A 82 -6.93 -8.86 -12.77
C LEU A 82 -5.64 -9.62 -13.13
N THR A 83 -5.81 -10.79 -13.75
CA THR A 83 -4.68 -11.52 -14.35
C THR A 83 -4.22 -10.84 -15.63
N SER A 84 -2.91 -10.74 -15.83
CA SER A 84 -2.34 -10.13 -17.03
C SER A 84 -2.61 -10.99 -18.26
N LYS A 85 -3.31 -10.43 -19.26
CA LYS A 85 -3.54 -11.11 -20.56
C LYS A 85 -2.25 -11.41 -21.33
N HIS A 86 -1.19 -10.64 -21.11
CA HIS A 86 0.10 -10.79 -21.80
C HIS A 86 1.12 -11.64 -21.03
N GLN A 87 0.91 -11.84 -19.72
CA GLN A 87 1.77 -12.66 -18.86
C GLN A 87 0.89 -13.47 -17.89
N PRO A 88 0.23 -14.55 -18.36
CA PRO A 88 -0.74 -15.31 -17.58
C PRO A 88 -0.15 -15.96 -16.32
N THR A 89 1.18 -16.05 -16.22
CA THR A 89 1.89 -16.62 -15.07
C THR A 89 2.13 -15.62 -13.94
N ARG A 90 1.91 -14.31 -14.14
CA ARG A 90 2.13 -13.28 -13.12
C ARG A 90 0.98 -12.29 -12.97
N THR A 91 0.48 -12.16 -11.75
CA THR A 91 -0.52 -11.13 -11.37
C THR A 91 0.14 -9.76 -11.20
N GLY A 92 -0.62 -8.67 -11.32
CA GLY A 92 -0.06 -7.32 -11.15
C GLY A 92 0.53 -7.08 -9.76
N VAL A 93 -0.02 -7.73 -8.72
CA VAL A 93 0.54 -7.70 -7.37
C VAL A 93 1.89 -8.41 -7.28
N GLN A 94 2.10 -9.54 -7.97
CA GLN A 94 3.42 -10.19 -8.03
C GLN A 94 4.47 -9.29 -8.67
N VAL A 95 4.09 -8.48 -9.67
CA VAL A 95 4.99 -7.47 -10.25
C VAL A 95 5.37 -6.40 -9.23
N GLN A 96 4.43 -5.93 -8.40
CA GLN A 96 4.76 -4.94 -7.36
C GLN A 96 5.63 -5.55 -6.25
N MET A 97 5.37 -6.79 -5.84
CA MET A 97 6.20 -7.49 -4.84
C MET A 97 7.64 -7.73 -5.34
N ALA A 98 7.83 -8.02 -6.62
CA ALA A 98 9.16 -8.10 -7.22
C ALA A 98 9.89 -6.73 -7.22
N ARG A 99 9.14 -5.64 -7.44
CA ARG A 99 9.68 -4.27 -7.32
C ARG A 99 10.06 -3.94 -5.88
N LEU A 100 9.22 -4.30 -4.90
CA LEU A 100 9.54 -4.17 -3.47
C LEU A 100 10.83 -4.90 -3.11
N HIS A 101 10.98 -6.14 -3.56
CA HIS A 101 12.16 -6.95 -3.30
C HIS A 101 13.43 -6.29 -3.84
N THR A 102 13.37 -5.74 -5.06
CA THR A 102 14.48 -5.02 -5.68
C THR A 102 14.79 -3.73 -4.94
N LEU A 103 13.77 -2.96 -4.58
CA LEU A 103 13.91 -1.69 -3.88
C LEU A 103 14.48 -1.88 -2.47
N LEU A 104 14.06 -2.92 -1.75
CA LEU A 104 14.63 -3.28 -0.46
C LEU A 104 16.13 -3.57 -0.59
N ARG A 105 16.55 -4.36 -1.59
CA ARG A 105 17.97 -4.63 -1.82
C ARG A 105 18.78 -3.37 -2.04
N GLN A 106 18.23 -2.40 -2.78
CA GLN A 106 18.88 -1.14 -3.09
C GLN A 106 19.08 -0.26 -1.86
N HIS A 107 18.12 -0.26 -0.93
CA HIS A 107 18.12 0.64 0.23
C HIS A 107 18.66 -0.01 1.53
N ASP A 108 18.54 -1.32 1.68
CA ASP A 108 19.12 -2.09 2.79
C ASP A 108 19.43 -3.54 2.36
N ALA A 109 20.60 -3.72 1.75
CA ALA A 109 21.07 -5.02 1.28
C ALA A 109 21.24 -6.05 2.42
N THR A 110 21.49 -5.60 3.65
CA THR A 110 21.67 -6.48 4.81
C THR A 110 20.35 -7.13 5.21
N VAL A 111 19.29 -6.33 5.35
CA VAL A 111 17.93 -6.86 5.62
C VAL A 111 17.47 -7.75 4.47
N TRP A 112 17.68 -7.32 3.22
CA TRP A 112 17.33 -8.12 2.05
C TRP A 112 18.03 -9.49 2.05
N LEU A 113 19.33 -9.52 2.36
CA LEU A 113 20.11 -10.76 2.38
C LEU A 113 19.61 -11.70 3.49
N GLN A 114 19.31 -11.16 4.67
CA GLN A 114 18.79 -11.93 5.80
C GLN A 114 17.43 -12.55 5.51
N LEU A 115 16.50 -11.79 4.91
CA LEU A 115 15.19 -12.34 4.54
C LEU A 115 15.34 -13.45 3.50
N ASN A 116 16.23 -13.28 2.50
CA ASN A 116 16.44 -14.30 1.48
C ASN A 116 17.16 -15.55 2.01
N SER A 117 18.13 -15.41 2.92
CA SER A 117 18.83 -16.56 3.51
C SER A 117 17.88 -17.43 4.35
N LEU A 118 16.89 -16.80 4.97
CA LEU A 118 15.83 -17.47 5.73
C LEU A 118 14.65 -17.96 4.87
N GLY A 119 14.64 -17.67 3.55
CA GLY A 119 13.53 -18.03 2.65
C GLY A 119 12.25 -17.22 2.87
N VAL A 120 12.34 -16.04 3.49
CA VAL A 120 11.20 -15.14 3.73
C VAL A 120 10.94 -14.31 2.47
N HIS A 121 10.13 -14.85 1.57
CA HIS A 121 9.76 -14.20 0.32
C HIS A 121 8.66 -13.14 0.49
N PRO A 122 8.66 -12.05 -0.32
CA PRO A 122 7.65 -10.99 -0.29
C PRO A 122 6.20 -11.47 -0.33
N GLU A 123 5.93 -12.57 -1.01
CA GLU A 123 4.60 -13.18 -1.15
C GLU A 123 3.96 -13.54 0.20
N TYR A 124 4.77 -13.82 1.23
CA TYR A 124 4.27 -14.22 2.55
C TYR A 124 3.80 -13.05 3.42
N TYR A 125 4.27 -11.82 3.15
CA TYR A 125 3.98 -10.66 4.01
C TYR A 125 3.38 -9.47 3.25
N SER A 126 3.77 -9.24 2.00
CA SER A 126 3.44 -7.99 1.28
C SER A 126 2.26 -8.07 0.33
N PHE A 127 1.70 -9.26 0.09
CA PHE A 127 0.54 -9.40 -0.80
C PHE A 127 -0.62 -8.50 -0.35
N ARG A 128 -0.99 -8.59 0.94
CA ARG A 128 -2.07 -7.78 1.52
C ARG A 128 -1.78 -6.29 1.47
N TRP A 129 -0.53 -5.89 1.70
CA TRP A 129 -0.13 -4.48 1.67
C TRP A 129 -0.52 -3.79 0.37
N TYR A 130 -0.37 -4.48 -0.75
CA TYR A 130 -0.73 -3.95 -2.07
C TYR A 130 -2.23 -4.00 -2.34
N ILE A 131 -2.89 -5.12 -2.04
CA ILE A 131 -4.33 -5.28 -2.35
C ILE A 131 -5.24 -4.46 -1.42
N THR A 132 -4.75 -3.99 -0.26
CA THR A 132 -5.52 -3.17 0.68
C THR A 132 -4.91 -1.78 0.91
N LEU A 133 -3.86 -1.40 0.15
CA LEU A 133 -3.13 -0.14 0.34
C LEU A 133 -2.72 0.10 1.80
N LEU A 134 -2.21 -0.95 2.44
CA LEU A 134 -1.80 -1.01 3.85
C LEU A 134 -2.92 -0.74 4.88
N ALA A 135 -4.19 -0.62 4.47
CA ALA A 135 -5.30 -0.39 5.39
C ALA A 135 -5.47 -1.51 6.44
N HIS A 136 -5.02 -2.73 6.12
CA HIS A 136 -4.99 -3.85 7.07
C HIS A 136 -3.97 -3.67 8.19
N GLU A 137 -2.82 -3.10 7.85
CA GLU A 137 -1.62 -3.09 8.70
C GLU A 137 -1.59 -1.88 9.64
N LEU A 138 -2.49 -0.92 9.41
CA LEU A 138 -2.54 0.37 10.09
C LEU A 138 -3.89 0.57 10.76
N GLU A 139 -3.90 1.36 11.84
CA GLU A 139 -5.15 1.82 12.44
C GLU A 139 -5.79 2.89 11.57
N MET A 140 -7.09 3.15 11.75
CA MET A 140 -7.85 4.05 10.89
C MET A 140 -7.17 5.41 10.70
N ASN A 141 -6.77 6.08 11.77
CA ASN A 141 -6.13 7.40 11.67
C ASN A 141 -4.80 7.35 10.88
N ASP A 142 -4.00 6.31 11.10
CA ASP A 142 -2.73 6.12 10.38
C ASP A 142 -2.98 5.77 8.90
N THR A 143 -4.01 4.97 8.62
CA THR A 143 -4.47 4.65 7.26
C THR A 143 -4.90 5.92 6.53
N LEU A 144 -5.72 6.77 7.14
CA LEU A 144 -6.15 8.05 6.55
C LEU A 144 -4.94 8.94 6.26
N ARG A 145 -4.03 9.07 7.23
CA ARG A 145 -2.82 9.89 7.07
C ARG A 145 -1.89 9.38 5.97
N LEU A 146 -1.75 8.06 5.83
CA LEU A 146 -1.05 7.43 4.72
C LEU A 146 -1.75 7.73 3.39
N TRP A 147 -3.07 7.61 3.36
CA TRP A 147 -3.86 7.79 2.14
C TRP A 147 -3.83 9.24 1.65
N ASP A 148 -3.79 10.23 2.54
CA ASP A 148 -3.51 11.63 2.16
C ASP A 148 -2.22 11.73 1.34
N ALA A 149 -1.15 11.06 1.78
CA ALA A 149 0.13 11.08 1.11
C ALA A 149 0.11 10.29 -0.22
N LEU A 150 -0.58 9.16 -0.28
CA LEU A 150 -0.69 8.34 -1.50
C LEU A 150 -1.55 9.00 -2.57
N LEU A 151 -2.67 9.60 -2.19
CA LEU A 151 -3.62 10.23 -3.10
C LEU A 151 -3.13 11.60 -3.60
N ALA A 152 -2.39 12.33 -2.77
CA ALA A 152 -1.73 13.58 -3.19
C ALA A 152 -0.49 13.34 -4.08
N ASP A 153 0.04 12.11 -4.13
CA ASP A 153 1.25 11.84 -4.90
C ASP A 153 1.00 11.85 -6.42
N SER A 154 1.76 12.68 -7.14
CA SER A 154 1.70 12.77 -8.60
C SER A 154 1.95 11.45 -9.34
N LYS A 155 2.67 10.50 -8.74
CA LYS A 155 2.92 9.15 -9.27
C LYS A 155 2.14 8.07 -8.51
N ARG A 156 1.19 8.46 -7.65
CA ARG A 156 0.28 7.61 -6.87
C ARG A 156 1.00 6.41 -6.25
N PHE A 157 0.71 5.20 -6.74
CA PHE A 157 1.20 3.93 -6.21
C PHE A 157 2.70 3.67 -6.43
N ALA A 158 3.43 4.56 -7.10
CA ALA A 158 4.90 4.50 -7.01
C ALA A 158 5.38 4.75 -5.58
N PHE A 159 4.73 5.68 -4.85
CA PHE A 159 5.12 6.02 -3.49
C PHE A 159 4.90 4.87 -2.49
N VAL A 160 3.87 4.04 -2.71
CA VAL A 160 3.55 2.91 -1.82
C VAL A 160 4.74 1.93 -1.66
N HIS A 161 5.57 1.77 -2.69
CA HIS A 161 6.75 0.90 -2.63
C HIS A 161 7.76 1.40 -1.59
N TYR A 162 7.96 2.71 -1.50
CA TYR A 162 8.83 3.31 -0.51
C TYR A 162 8.26 3.21 0.90
N VAL A 163 6.93 3.30 1.04
CA VAL A 163 6.24 3.06 2.32
C VAL A 163 6.41 1.61 2.75
N CYS A 164 6.25 0.64 1.84
CA CYS A 164 6.48 -0.78 2.13
C CYS A 164 7.94 -1.05 2.55
N VAL A 165 8.94 -0.44 1.91
CA VAL A 165 10.34 -0.55 2.37
C VAL A 165 10.51 0.10 3.74
N ALA A 166 9.96 1.29 3.97
CA ALA A 166 10.02 1.93 5.28
C ALA A 166 9.38 1.06 6.38
N LEU A 167 8.28 0.36 6.07
CA LEU A 167 7.62 -0.58 6.98
C LEU A 167 8.55 -1.74 7.34
N ILE A 168 9.16 -2.40 6.34
CA ILE A 168 10.17 -3.44 6.56
C ILE A 168 11.31 -2.92 7.47
N LEU A 169 11.82 -1.71 7.17
CA LEU A 169 12.93 -1.12 7.92
C LEU A 169 12.55 -0.68 9.34
N SER A 170 11.27 -0.45 9.63
CA SER A 170 10.82 -0.22 11.01
C SER A 170 11.06 -1.46 11.89
N HIS A 171 11.00 -2.66 11.30
CA HIS A 171 11.29 -3.92 11.99
C HIS A 171 12.76 -4.34 11.90
N ARG A 172 13.65 -3.52 11.33
CA ARG A 172 15.05 -3.89 11.03
C ARG A 172 15.79 -4.53 12.21
N HIS A 173 15.60 -4.04 13.44
CA HIS A 173 16.24 -4.62 14.62
C HIS A 173 15.79 -6.06 14.87
N ALA A 174 14.50 -6.35 14.77
CA ALA A 174 13.96 -7.69 14.93
C ALA A 174 14.38 -8.62 13.77
N LEU A 175 14.43 -8.10 12.54
CA LEU A 175 14.81 -8.88 11.36
C LEU A 175 16.28 -9.30 11.36
N LEU A 176 17.15 -8.49 11.97
CA LEU A 176 18.60 -8.74 12.05
C LEU A 176 19.05 -9.25 13.42
N ASP A 177 18.10 -9.64 14.27
CA ASP A 177 18.39 -10.23 15.56
C ASP A 177 19.14 -11.56 15.40
N ARG A 178 20.02 -11.92 16.34
CA ARG A 178 20.84 -13.15 16.22
C ARG A 178 20.00 -14.42 16.29
N GLN A 179 18.84 -14.33 16.92
CA GLN A 179 17.88 -15.42 17.07
C GLN A 179 16.77 -15.33 16.01
N ALA A 180 16.87 -14.40 15.04
CA ALA A 180 15.91 -14.27 13.96
C ALA A 180 15.91 -15.52 13.06
N ASP A 181 14.71 -16.04 12.81
CA ASP A 181 14.42 -17.17 11.95
C ASP A 181 13.24 -16.83 11.02
N PHE A 182 12.83 -17.79 10.18
CA PHE A 182 11.71 -17.60 9.26
C PHE A 182 10.44 -17.11 9.99
N GLY A 183 10.10 -17.74 11.13
CA GLY A 183 8.85 -17.49 11.85
C GLY A 183 8.82 -16.13 12.54
N THR A 184 9.91 -15.77 13.23
CA THR A 184 10.05 -14.48 13.91
C THR A 184 10.11 -13.32 12.92
N CYS A 185 10.83 -13.48 11.80
CA CYS A 185 10.85 -12.47 10.73
C CYS A 185 9.47 -12.29 10.09
N LEU A 186 8.79 -13.39 9.76
CA LEU A 186 7.46 -13.31 9.17
C LEU A 186 6.46 -12.67 10.13
N THR A 187 6.51 -13.00 11.41
CA THR A 187 5.68 -12.39 12.45
C THR A 187 5.93 -10.89 12.56
N ALA A 188 7.21 -10.47 12.56
CA ALA A 188 7.56 -9.06 12.57
C ALA A 188 7.02 -8.31 11.35
N LEU A 189 7.12 -8.90 10.15
CA LEU A 189 6.60 -8.30 8.92
C LEU A 189 5.08 -8.33 8.79
N GLN A 190 4.38 -9.18 9.56
CA GLN A 190 2.91 -9.20 9.62
C GLN A 190 2.36 -8.39 10.82
N SER A 191 3.24 -7.64 11.50
CA SER A 191 2.88 -6.77 12.61
C SER A 191 2.78 -5.31 12.16
N LYS A 192 2.09 -4.49 12.96
CA LYS A 192 2.06 -3.03 12.78
C LYS A 192 3.47 -2.44 12.82
N PRO A 193 3.74 -1.33 12.10
CA PRO A 193 5.03 -0.65 12.16
C PRO A 193 5.44 -0.31 13.60
N THR A 194 6.74 -0.42 13.89
CA THR A 194 7.30 -0.10 15.23
C THR A 194 7.45 1.40 15.48
N VAL A 195 7.15 2.22 14.48
CA VAL A 195 7.27 3.69 14.50
C VAL A 195 5.94 4.30 14.09
N GLY A 196 5.65 5.52 14.58
CA GLY A 196 4.44 6.25 14.19
C GLY A 196 4.41 6.61 12.70
N ILE A 197 3.20 6.85 12.18
CA ILE A 197 2.95 7.06 10.75
C ILE A 197 3.79 8.20 10.14
N GLU A 198 4.01 9.30 10.88
CA GLU A 198 4.83 10.41 10.39
C GLU A 198 6.30 10.02 10.20
N ALA A 199 6.86 9.24 11.12
CA ALA A 199 8.23 8.74 11.01
C ALA A 199 8.35 7.75 9.84
N LEU A 200 7.32 6.92 9.63
CA LEU A 200 7.24 5.99 8.52
C LEU A 200 7.22 6.73 7.17
N LEU A 201 6.36 7.75 7.03
CA LEU A 201 6.24 8.59 5.83
C LEU A 201 7.51 9.42 5.58
N ALA A 202 8.13 9.95 6.63
CA ALA A 202 9.40 10.66 6.53
C ALA A 202 10.50 9.72 6.00
N LYS A 203 10.57 8.48 6.52
CA LYS A 203 11.51 7.46 6.03
C LYS A 203 11.24 7.11 4.56
N ALA A 204 9.99 6.88 4.18
CA ALA A 204 9.63 6.60 2.80
C ALA A 204 10.05 7.73 1.84
N ASN A 205 9.82 8.98 2.24
CA ASN A 205 10.26 10.15 1.46
C ASN A 205 11.79 10.24 1.35
N GLN A 206 12.52 9.95 2.43
CA GLN A 206 13.98 9.91 2.41
C GLN A 206 14.50 8.89 1.38
N LEU A 207 13.96 7.67 1.40
CA LEU A 207 14.33 6.60 0.46
C LEU A 207 14.07 7.02 -0.99
N ARG A 208 12.89 7.59 -1.25
CA ARG A 208 12.52 8.09 -2.58
C ARG A 208 13.45 9.18 -3.07
N GLU A 209 13.83 10.09 -2.19
CA GLU A 209 14.68 11.22 -2.56
C GLU A 209 16.11 10.79 -2.89
N VAL A 210 16.63 9.75 -2.22
CA VAL A 210 17.91 9.12 -2.59
C VAL A 210 17.89 8.64 -4.05
N ASP A 211 16.82 7.96 -4.47
CA ASP A 211 16.69 7.45 -5.83
C ASP A 211 16.51 8.57 -6.86
N ARG A 212 15.69 9.59 -6.55
CA ARG A 212 15.51 10.75 -7.43
C ARG A 212 16.83 11.47 -7.69
N ARG A 213 17.66 11.65 -6.67
CA ARG A 213 18.99 12.27 -6.82
C ARG A 213 19.92 11.41 -7.65
N ALA A 214 19.92 10.09 -7.45
CA ALA A 214 20.71 9.17 -8.24
C ALA A 214 20.32 9.20 -9.73
N ASP A 215 19.03 9.26 -10.03
CA ASP A 215 18.51 9.35 -11.40
C ASP A 215 18.89 10.68 -12.07
N LEU A 216 18.73 11.81 -11.37
CA LEU A 216 19.15 13.12 -11.88
C LEU A 216 20.66 13.17 -12.17
N ALA A 217 21.48 12.59 -11.30
CA ALA A 217 22.92 12.51 -11.50
C ALA A 217 23.31 11.65 -12.73
N ARG A 218 22.54 10.60 -13.05
CA ARG A 218 22.74 9.77 -14.24
C ARG A 218 22.36 10.52 -15.52
N VAL A 219 21.21 11.20 -15.50
CA VAL A 219 20.74 12.00 -16.65
C VAL A 219 21.71 13.14 -16.94
N GLY A 220 22.16 13.89 -15.92
CA GLY A 220 23.12 14.98 -16.09
C GLY A 220 24.48 14.54 -16.66
N ARG A 221 24.95 13.33 -16.33
CA ARG A 221 26.16 12.75 -16.94
C ARG A 221 25.95 12.35 -18.40
N SER A 222 24.77 11.88 -18.77
CA SER A 222 24.45 11.54 -20.16
C SER A 222 24.37 12.77 -21.08
N THR A 223 23.95 13.92 -20.55
CA THR A 223 23.86 15.18 -21.32
C THR A 223 25.17 15.97 -21.35
N GLY A 224 26.06 15.78 -20.37
CA GLY A 224 27.37 16.45 -20.30
C GLY A 224 28.47 15.86 -21.19
N GLY A 225 28.24 14.72 -21.83
CA GLY A 225 29.22 14.03 -22.68
C GLY A 225 29.24 14.43 -24.17
N ILE A 226 28.40 15.36 -24.61
CA ILE A 226 28.26 15.75 -26.03
C ILE A 226 28.98 17.10 -26.34
N GLY A 227 29.51 17.80 -25.34
CA GLY A 227 30.21 19.07 -25.55
C GLY A 227 31.72 18.96 -25.28
N LEU A 228 32.52 19.01 -26.35
CA LEU A 228 33.97 19.30 -26.45
C LEU A 228 34.74 18.23 -27.26
N SER A 229 34.38 18.08 -28.52
CA SER A 229 35.35 17.81 -29.57
C SER A 229 34.81 18.35 -30.89
N ASN A 230 35.17 19.59 -31.20
CA ASN A 230 35.37 20.02 -32.58
C ASN A 230 36.23 21.29 -32.57
N LYS A 231 37.47 21.08 -33.04
CA LYS A 231 38.38 21.93 -33.82
C LYS A 231 38.26 23.44 -33.69
#